data_AF-V6HSR8-F1
#
_entry.id   AF-V6HSR8-F1
#
_cell.length_a   1.000
_cell.length_b   1.000
_cell.length_c   1.000
_cell.angle_alpha   90.00
_cell.angle_beta   90.00
_cell.angle_gamma   90.00
#
_symmetry.space_group_name_H-M   'P 1'
#
loop_
_entity.id
_entity.type
_entity.pdbx_description
1 polymer ?
#
loop_
_entity_poly.entity_id
_entity_poly.type
_entity_poly.pdbx_seq_one_letter_code
_entity_poly.pdbx_strand_id
1 'polypeptide(L)' 'MEQYEELTVTTAERLISEGIQQGKLEAARKMLKKGIDLKTTLEVTGLTEKDLRDHGIR' A
#
# COMPACT_ATOMS: atom_id res chain seq x y z
N MET A 1 -12.28 -26.20 13.61
CA MET A 1 -11.09 -26.72 12.87
C MET A 1 -10.65 -25.72 11.80
N GLU A 2 -11.01 -24.44 11.92
CA GLU A 2 -10.80 -23.37 10.92
C GLU A 2 -9.61 -22.46 11.27
N GLN A 3 -8.88 -22.79 12.32
CA GLN A 3 -7.65 -22.11 12.72
C GLN A 3 -6.50 -23.00 12.27
N TYR A 4 -5.48 -22.47 11.61
CA TYR A 4 -4.32 -23.17 11.01
C TYR A 4 -4.38 -23.53 9.51
N GLU A 5 -5.13 -22.80 8.68
CA GLU A 5 -4.51 -22.34 7.42
C GLU A 5 -3.61 -21.13 7.75
N GLU A 6 -2.65 -21.37 8.64
CA GLU A 6 -1.57 -20.44 8.92
C GLU A 6 -0.71 -20.47 7.66
N LEU A 7 -1.06 -19.60 6.72
CA LEU A 7 -0.29 -19.32 5.53
C LEU A 7 1.13 -19.03 6.04
N THR A 8 2.04 -19.98 5.84
CA THR A 8 3.43 -19.87 6.25
C THR A 8 4.10 -18.83 5.36
N VAL A 9 3.81 -17.56 5.61
CA VAL A 9 4.38 -16.46 4.84
C VAL A 9 5.88 -16.50 5.08
N THR A 10 6.61 -16.92 4.07
CA THR A 10 8.05 -17.02 4.14
C THR A 10 8.63 -15.62 4.31
N THR A 11 9.83 -15.52 4.87
CA THR A 11 10.52 -14.21 5.01
C THR A 11 10.66 -13.50 3.66
N ALA A 12 10.82 -14.24 2.56
CA ALA A 12 10.85 -13.66 1.21
C ALA A 12 9.52 -13.01 0.80
N GLU A 13 8.39 -13.68 1.04
CA GLU A 13 7.06 -13.13 0.73
C GLU A 13 6.73 -11.90 1.57
N ARG A 14 7.16 -11.88 2.84
CA ARG A 14 7.03 -10.67 3.68
C ARG A 14 7.80 -9.49 3.10
N LEU A 15 9.07 -9.70 2.73
CA LEU A 15 9.90 -8.65 2.11
C LEU A 15 9.31 -8.14 0.79
N ILE A 16 8.77 -9.04 -0.04
CA ILE A 16 8.10 -8.67 -1.30
C ILE A 16 6.85 -7.83 -1.01
N SER A 17 6.02 -8.26 -0.06
CA SER A 17 4.79 -7.56 0.33
C SER A 17 5.09 -6.16 0.87
N GLU A 18 6.07 -6.03 1.77
CA GLU A 18 6.51 -4.74 2.30
C GLU A 18 7.05 -3.82 1.21
N GLY A 19 7.88 -4.34 0.29
CA GLY A 19 8.40 -3.58 -0.84
C GLY A 19 7.30 -3.08 -1.79
N ILE A 20 6.31 -3.92 -2.10
CA ILE A 20 5.15 -3.54 -2.91
C ILE A 20 4.36 -2.43 -2.21
N GLN A 21 4.11 -2.54 -0.91
CA GLN A 21 3.39 -1.52 -0.15
C GLN A 21 4.15 -0.18 -0.14
N GLN A 22 5.45 -0.19 0.12
CA GLN A 22 6.27 1.02 0.06
C GLN A 22 6.27 1.67 -1.33
N GLY A 23 6.37 0.87 -2.40
CA GLY A 23 6.33 1.36 -3.77
C GLY A 23 5.01 2.05 -4.11
N LYS A 24 3.87 1.51 -3.65
CA LYS A 24 2.55 2.13 -3.81
C LYS A 24 2.45 3.47 -3.09
N LEU A 25 2.94 3.55 -1.84
CA LEU A 25 2.93 4.78 -1.05
C LEU A 25 3.80 5.88 -1.68
N GLU A 26 4.98 5.52 -2.18
CA GLU A 26 5.85 6.47 -2.86
C GLU A 26 5.22 6.97 -4.17
N ALA A 27 4.59 6.08 -4.94
CA ALA A 27 3.84 6.45 -6.14
C ALA A 27 2.71 7.43 -5.80
N ALA A 28 1.88 7.12 -4.81
CA ALA A 28 0.80 8.00 -4.36
C ALA A 28 1.32 9.38 -3.97
N ARG A 29 2.40 9.45 -3.19
CA ARG A 29 3.02 10.72 -2.79
C ARG A 29 3.49 11.54 -3.99
N LYS A 30 4.10 10.91 -4.99
CA LYS A 30 4.54 11.59 -6.22
C LYS A 30 3.35 12.06 -7.06
N MET A 31 2.28 11.27 -7.14
CA MET A 31 1.06 11.61 -7.88
C MET A 31 0.38 12.85 -7.28
N LEU A 32 0.16 12.84 -5.96
CA LEU A 32 -0.42 13.99 -5.24
C LEU A 32 0.45 15.25 -5.38
N LYS A 33 1.78 15.11 -5.27
CA LYS A 33 2.72 16.23 -5.48
C LYS A 33 2.65 16.81 -6.91
N LYS A 34 2.27 16.01 -7.89
CA LYS A 34 2.06 16.44 -9.28
C LYS A 34 0.66 17.02 -9.53
N GLY A 35 -0.18 17.11 -8.49
CA GLY A 35 -1.54 17.64 -8.59
C GLY A 35 -2.55 16.63 -9.13
N ILE A 36 -2.21 15.34 -9.17
CA ILE A 36 -3.20 14.29 -9.45
C ILE A 36 -4.14 14.21 -8.26
N ASP A 37 -5.45 14.13 -8.53
CA ASP A 37 -6.45 14.13 -7.49
C ASP A 37 -6.38 12.86 -6.62
N LEU A 38 -6.89 12.98 -5.40
CA LEU A 38 -6.89 11.90 -4.43
C LEU A 38 -7.62 10.66 -4.96
N LYS A 39 -8.78 10.84 -5.59
CA LYS A 39 -9.59 9.74 -6.10
C LYS A 39 -8.82 8.92 -7.14
N THR A 40 -8.27 9.55 -8.17
CA THR A 40 -7.42 8.89 -9.18
C THR A 40 -6.20 8.23 -8.55
N THR A 41 -5.59 8.87 -7.55
CA THR A 41 -4.43 8.31 -6.85
C THR A 41 -4.78 7.01 -6.12
N LEU A 42 -5.91 6.97 -5.40
CA LEU A 42 -6.38 5.76 -4.71
C LEU A 42 -6.74 4.65 -5.71
N GLU A 43 -7.42 5.01 -6.80
CA GLU A 43 -7.79 4.05 -7.86
C GLU A 43 -6.56 3.41 -8.52
N VAL A 44 -5.53 4.20 -8.86
CA VAL A 44 -4.31 3.72 -9.53
C VAL A 44 -3.42 2.90 -8.61
N THR A 45 -3.23 3.35 -7.36
CA THR A 45 -2.32 2.68 -6.41
C THR A 45 -2.97 1.50 -5.69
N GLY A 46 -4.30 1.45 -5.69
CA GLY A 46 -5.08 0.49 -4.90
C GLY A 46 -4.91 0.70 -3.39
N LEU A 47 -4.50 1.90 -2.97
CA LEU A 47 -4.44 2.30 -1.58
C LEU A 47 -5.78 2.86 -1.13
N THR A 48 -6.01 2.82 0.17
CA THR A 48 -7.11 3.51 0.82
C THR A 48 -6.66 4.85 1.39
N GLU A 49 -7.60 5.75 1.66
CA GLU A 49 -7.26 6.99 2.37
C GLU A 49 -6.64 6.74 3.75
N LYS A 50 -7.01 5.63 4.39
CA LYS A 50 -6.44 5.24 5.67
C LYS A 50 -4.95 4.93 5.51
N ASP A 51 -4.58 4.18 4.48
CA ASP A 51 -3.17 3.85 4.20
C ASP A 51 -2.33 5.12 4.03
N LEU A 52 -2.86 6.13 3.33
CA LEU A 52 -2.19 7.42 3.17
C LEU A 52 -2.05 8.16 4.50
N ARG A 53 -3.11 8.22 5.31
CA ARG A 53 -3.11 8.90 6.62
C ARG A 53 -2.15 8.25 7.60
N ASP A 54 -2.16 6.92 7.67
CA ASP A 54 -1.28 6.14 8.55
C ASP A 54 0.20 6.37 8.21
N HIS A 55 0.50 6.76 6.96
CA HIS A 55 1.84 7.09 6.47
C HIS A 55 2.09 8.60 6.32
N GLY A 56 1.22 9.46 6.87
CA GLY A 56 1.42 10.91 6.92
C GLY A 56 1.31 11.62 5.55
N ILE A 57 0.70 10.98 4.56
CA ILE A 57 0.42 11.55 3.25
C ILE A 57 -0.94 12.26 3.33
N ARG A 58 -0.96 13.57 3.02
CA ARG A 58 -2.14 14.46 3.06
C ARG A 58 -2.27 15.21 1.74
#